data_AF-A0A2A2Q9B4-F1
#
_entry.id   AF-A0A2A2Q9B4-F1
#
_cell.length_a   1.000
_cell.length_b   1.000
_cell.length_c   1.000
_cell.angle_alpha   90.00
_cell.angle_beta   90.00
_cell.angle_gamma   90.00
#
_symmetry.space_group_name_H-M   'P 1'
#
loop_
_entity.id
_entity.type
_entity.pdbx_description
1 polymer ?
#
loop_
_entity_poly.entity_id
_entity_poly.type
_entity_poly.pdbx_seq_one_letter_code
_entity_poly.pdbx_strand_id
1 'polypeptide(L)'
;MNSPESKPAWQRLTAAARTVADDRDTSMPYGFATRVAALAMAQERRVATLLDRVALRALGVACLLAGFSFALNYQELASALAPVNATLQVAEDPDAITADDAVAIVLDLAD
;
A
#
# COMPACT_ATOMS: atom_id res chain seq x y z
N MET A 1 8.92 55.65 9.41
CA MET A 1 7.52 55.46 9.87
C MET A 1 7.17 53.99 9.71
N ASN A 2 7.20 53.23 10.82
CA ASN A 2 6.86 51.80 10.82
C ASN A 2 5.35 51.66 10.95
N SER A 3 4.70 51.10 9.92
CA SER A 3 3.27 50.81 9.96
C SER A 3 3.08 49.53 10.77
N PRO A 4 2.25 49.53 11.84
CA PRO A 4 2.03 48.33 12.62
C PRO A 4 1.34 47.29 11.76
N GLU A 5 2.08 46.22 11.47
CA GLU A 5 1.62 44.96 10.90
C GLU A 5 0.16 44.71 11.33
N SER A 6 -0.75 44.74 10.37
CA SER A 6 -2.15 44.39 10.60
C SER A 6 -2.18 42.93 11.04
N LYS A 7 -2.16 42.66 12.35
CA LYS A 7 -2.44 41.33 12.92
C LYS A 7 -3.66 40.79 12.17
N PRO A 8 -3.58 39.57 11.60
CA PRO A 8 -4.67 39.04 10.80
C PRO A 8 -5.94 39.16 11.64
N ALA A 9 -6.99 39.77 11.10
CA ALA A 9 -8.19 40.14 11.84
C ALA A 9 -8.72 38.99 12.73
N TRP A 10 -8.49 37.76 12.28
CA TRP A 10 -8.65 36.52 13.01
C TRP A 10 -7.97 36.43 14.39
N GLN A 11 -6.70 36.82 14.52
CA GLN A 11 -5.98 36.83 15.81
C GLN A 11 -6.59 37.84 16.78
N ARG A 12 -7.05 39.00 16.28
CA ARG A 12 -7.74 40.01 17.11
C ARG A 12 -9.10 39.50 17.58
N LEU A 13 -9.86 38.85 16.69
CA LEU A 13 -11.15 38.24 17.00
C LEU A 13 -11.03 37.11 18.01
N THR A 14 -10.07 36.20 17.82
CA THR A 14 -9.84 35.07 18.74
C THR A 14 -9.32 35.52 20.10
N ALA A 15 -8.46 36.54 20.16
CA ALA A 15 -8.06 37.15 21.43
C ALA A 15 -9.25 37.79 22.16
N ALA A 16 -10.07 38.57 21.45
CA ALA A 16 -11.26 39.21 22.02
C ALA A 16 -12.29 38.18 22.51
N ALA A 17 -12.52 37.11 21.74
CA ALA A 17 -13.44 36.04 22.13
C ALA A 17 -12.97 35.30 23.39
N ARG A 18 -11.66 35.12 23.60
CA ARG A 18 -11.10 34.47 24.78
C ARG A 18 -11.14 35.33 26.05
N THR A 19 -11.17 36.65 25.90
CA THR A 19 -11.23 37.58 27.04
C THR A 19 -12.65 37.80 27.58
N VAL A 20 -13.68 37.38 26.83
CA VAL A 20 -15.07 37.42 27.30
C VAL A 20 -15.27 36.25 28.25
N ALA A 21 -15.53 36.54 29.53
CA ALA A 21 -15.99 35.55 30.49
C ALA A 21 -17.32 34.96 29.99
N ASP A 22 -17.36 33.64 29.82
CA ASP A 22 -18.55 32.93 29.37
C ASP A 22 -19.54 32.80 30.55
N ASP A 23 -20.32 33.84 30.77
CA ASP A 23 -21.36 33.92 31.82
C ASP A 23 -22.69 33.26 31.36
N ARG A 24 -22.62 32.43 30.32
CA ARG A 24 -23.77 31.66 29.83
C ARG A 24 -23.89 30.41 30.67
N ASP A 25 -25.11 30.13 31.12
CA ASP A 25 -25.48 28.91 31.80
C ASP A 25 -24.95 27.70 31.00
N THR A 26 -23.88 27.10 31.53
CA THR A 26 -23.04 26.11 30.84
C THR A 26 -23.66 24.71 30.89
N SER A 27 -24.95 24.64 31.24
CA SER A 27 -25.76 23.45 31.05
C SER A 27 -25.92 23.24 29.54
N MET A 28 -25.00 22.46 28.98
CA MET A 28 -25.10 22.04 27.59
C MET A 28 -26.48 21.41 27.38
N PRO A 29 -27.22 21.82 26.33
CA PRO A 29 -28.50 21.22 26.01
C PRO A 29 -28.36 19.71 25.97
N TYR A 30 -29.30 19.01 26.59
CA TYR A 30 -29.23 17.56 26.72
C TYR A 30 -29.02 16.93 25.33
N GLY A 31 -27.97 16.12 25.21
CA GLY A 31 -27.58 15.50 23.94
C GLY A 31 -26.70 16.34 23.01
N PHE A 32 -26.16 17.49 23.44
CA PHE A 32 -25.10 18.19 22.70
C PHE A 32 -23.87 17.30 22.51
N ALA A 33 -23.39 16.68 23.59
CA ALA A 33 -22.22 15.80 23.56
C ALA A 33 -22.41 14.61 22.61
N THR A 34 -23.61 14.02 22.60
CA THR A 34 -23.94 12.93 21.65
C THR A 34 -24.05 13.41 20.22
N ARG A 35 -24.57 14.61 19.94
CA ARG A 35 -24.56 15.19 18.59
C ARG A 35 -23.15 15.50 18.10
N VAL A 36 -22.28 16.01 18.96
CA VAL A 36 -20.86 16.24 18.63
C VAL A 36 -20.14 14.91 18.38
N ALA A 37 -20.35 13.91 19.25
CA ALA A 37 -19.79 12.58 19.07
C ALA A 37 -20.29 11.91 17.77
N ALA A 38 -21.58 12.06 17.45
CA ALA A 38 -22.16 11.54 16.21
C ALA A 38 -21.59 12.24 14.96
N LEU A 39 -21.40 13.56 15.02
CA LEU A 39 -20.76 14.33 13.93
C LEU A 39 -19.29 13.93 13.75
N ALA A 40 -18.54 13.73 14.84
CA ALA A 40 -17.15 13.31 14.79
C ALA A 40 -17.01 11.90 14.16
N MET A 41 -17.84 10.94 14.60
CA MET A 41 -17.87 9.58 14.06
C MET A 41 -18.30 9.54 12.58
N ALA A 42 -19.26 10.38 12.18
CA ALA A 42 -19.68 10.48 10.79
C ALA A 42 -18.58 11.07 9.89
N GLN A 43 -17.77 11.99 10.42
CA GLN A 43 -16.65 12.60 9.70
C GLN A 43 -15.50 11.60 9.47
N GLU A 44 -15.12 10.81 10.48
CA GLU A 44 -14.09 9.76 10.33
C GLU A 44 -14.48 8.75 9.26
N ARG A 45 -15.75 8.33 9.23
CA ARG A 45 -16.26 7.41 8.22
C ARG A 45 -16.18 8.00 6.81
N ARG A 46 -16.43 9.30 6.65
CA ARG A 46 -16.33 9.99 5.36
C ARG A 46 -14.87 10.10 4.89
N VAL A 47 -13.94 10.41 5.80
CA VAL A 47 -12.50 10.51 5.44
C VAL A 47 -11.92 9.15 5.06
N ALA A 48 -12.27 8.08 5.80
CA ALA A 48 -11.87 6.72 5.46
C ALA A 48 -12.32 6.33 4.04
N THR A 49 -13.57 6.64 3.65
CA THR A 49 -14.07 6.31 2.30
C THR A 49 -13.41 7.08 1.15
N LEU A 50 -12.86 8.28 1.41
CA LEU A 50 -12.14 9.04 0.39
C LEU A 50 -10.72 8.51 0.20
N LEU A 51 -10.04 8.20 1.30
CA LEU A 51 -8.74 7.54 1.26
C LEU A 51 -8.84 6.17 0.62
N ASP A 52 -9.92 5.44 0.84
CA ASP A 52 -10.15 4.13 0.20
C ASP A 52 -10.20 4.24 -1.33
N ARG A 53 -10.95 5.22 -1.85
CA ARG A 53 -11.03 5.44 -3.31
C ARG A 53 -9.71 5.90 -3.90
N VAL A 54 -8.94 6.71 -3.18
CA VAL A 54 -7.63 7.17 -3.63
C VAL A 54 -6.59 6.05 -3.55
N ALA A 55 -6.61 5.26 -2.47
CA ALA A 55 -5.73 4.13 -2.27
C ALA A 55 -5.97 3.04 -3.33
N LEU A 56 -7.24 2.74 -3.66
CA LEU A 56 -7.57 1.80 -4.74
C LEU A 56 -7.10 2.30 -6.11
N ARG A 57 -7.18 3.61 -6.38
CA ARG A 57 -6.63 4.20 -7.61
C ARG A 57 -5.11 4.13 -7.65
N ALA A 58 -4.43 4.47 -6.55
CA ALA A 58 -2.98 4.39 -6.45
C ALA A 58 -2.47 2.94 -6.58
N LEU A 59 -3.16 1.99 -5.93
CA LEU A 59 -2.87 0.56 -6.05
C LEU A 59 -3.06 0.07 -7.49
N GLY A 60 -4.13 0.51 -8.16
CA GLY A 60 -4.35 0.20 -9.57
C GLY A 60 -3.22 0.71 -10.48
N VAL A 61 -2.77 1.95 -10.27
CA VAL A 61 -1.64 2.53 -11.02
C VAL A 61 -0.34 1.77 -10.74
N ALA A 62 -0.09 1.40 -9.49
CA ALA A 62 1.08 0.60 -9.13
C ALA A 62 1.06 -0.79 -9.78
N CYS A 63 -0.08 -1.47 -9.80
CA CYS A 63 -0.24 -2.75 -10.50
C CYS A 63 -0.01 -2.63 -12.01
N LEU A 64 -0.52 -1.58 -12.66
CA LEU A 64 -0.27 -1.33 -14.07
C LEU A 64 1.21 -1.06 -14.35
N LEU A 65 1.86 -0.24 -13.52
CA LEU A 65 3.26 0.08 -13.67
C LEU A 65 4.16 -1.15 -13.45
N ALA A 66 3.84 -1.98 -12.46
CA ALA A 66 4.51 -3.26 -12.22
C ALA A 66 4.34 -4.21 -13.41
N GLY A 67 3.12 -4.37 -13.92
CA GLY A 67 2.84 -5.18 -15.10
C GLY A 67 3.56 -4.67 -16.35
N PHE A 68 3.62 -3.35 -16.54
CA PHE A 68 4.34 -2.74 -17.65
C PHE A 68 5.85 -2.97 -17.55
N SER A 69 6.43 -2.80 -16.36
CA SER A 69 7.83 -3.12 -16.10
C SER A 69 8.13 -4.59 -16.38
N PHE A 70 7.26 -5.50 -15.93
CA PHE A 70 7.39 -6.92 -16.21
C PHE A 70 7.31 -7.23 -17.71
N ALA A 71 6.36 -6.63 -18.43
CA ALA A 71 6.21 -6.83 -19.87
C ALA A 71 7.46 -6.39 -20.66
N LEU A 72 8.06 -5.26 -20.28
CA LEU A 72 9.32 -4.79 -20.89
C LEU A 72 10.51 -5.70 -20.58
N ASN A 73 10.56 -6.25 -19.37
CA ASN A 73 11.65 -7.12 -18.91
C ASN A 73 11.38 -8.61 -19.16
N TYR A 74 10.26 -8.97 -19.79
CA TYR A 74 9.83 -10.37 -19.94
C TYR A 74 10.82 -11.20 -20.75
N GLN A 75 11.39 -10.62 -21.82
CA GLN A 75 12.35 -11.31 -22.68
C GLN A 75 13.64 -11.68 -21.94
N GLU A 76 14.16 -10.76 -21.11
CA GLU A 76 15.37 -10.94 -20.29
C GLU A 76 15.12 -11.89 -19.12
N LEU A 77 13.93 -11.83 -18.52
CA LEU A 77 13.55 -12.77 -17.47
C LEU A 77 13.36 -14.19 -18.05
N ALA A 78 12.75 -14.31 -19.24
CA ALA A 78 12.56 -15.58 -19.91
C ALA A 78 13.90 -16.21 -20.35
N SER A 79 14.84 -15.41 -20.85
CA SER A 79 16.18 -15.89 -21.21
C SER A 79 17.01 -16.29 -19.98
N ALA A 80 16.88 -15.57 -18.86
CA ALA A 80 17.54 -15.90 -17.60
C ALA A 80 16.97 -17.16 -16.92
N LEU A 81 15.66 -17.42 -17.08
CA LEU A 81 14.97 -18.60 -16.52
C LEU A 81 15.07 -19.84 -17.42
N ALA A 82 15.32 -19.67 -18.72
CA ALA A 82 15.51 -20.79 -19.65
C ALA A 82 16.55 -21.84 -19.19
N PRO A 83 17.76 -21.48 -18.72
CA PRO A 83 18.72 -22.47 -18.23
C PRO A 83 18.26 -23.16 -16.93
N VAL A 84 17.53 -22.45 -16.06
CA VAL A 84 17.02 -23.01 -14.79
C VAL A 84 15.89 -24.01 -15.05
N ASN A 85 14.99 -23.69 -16.00
CA ASN A 85 13.93 -24.61 -16.41
C ASN A 85 14.49 -25.85 -17.11
N ALA A 86 15.55 -25.70 -17.92
CA ALA A 86 16.22 -26.85 -18.55
C ALA A 86 16.83 -27.79 -17.50
N THR A 87 17.43 -27.28 -16.43
CA THR A 87 17.96 -28.11 -15.33
C THR A 87 16.87 -28.79 -14.51
N LEU A 88 15.72 -28.13 -14.33
CA LEU A 88 14.56 -28.73 -13.65
C LEU A 88 13.89 -29.80 -14.51
N GLN A 89 13.79 -29.62 -15.83
CA GLN A 89 13.28 -30.64 -16.75
C GLN A 89 14.19 -31.88 -16.83
N VAL A 90 15.51 -31.71 -16.79
CA VAL A 90 16.47 -32.83 -16.75
C VAL A 90 16.37 -33.61 -15.42
N ALA A 91 16.01 -32.94 -14.31
CA ALA A 91 15.81 -33.60 -13.03
C ALA A 91 14.46 -34.35 -12.92
N GLU A 92 13.50 -34.04 -13.79
CA GLU A 92 12.15 -34.62 -13.80
C GLU A 92 11.98 -35.78 -14.80
N ASP A 93 13.02 -36.12 -15.58
CA ASP A 93 13.01 -37.24 -16.54
C ASP A 93 13.81 -38.45 -16.00
N PRO A 94 13.24 -39.29 -15.11
CA PRO A 94 13.91 -40.47 -14.57
C PRO A 94 14.09 -41.61 -15.58
N ASP A 95 13.55 -41.51 -16.80
CA ASP A 95 13.60 -42.56 -17.83
C ASP A 95 14.71 -42.36 -18.88
N ALA A 96 15.55 -41.32 -18.73
CA ALA A 96 16.65 -41.04 -19.67
C ALA A 96 17.87 -41.98 -19.51
N ILE A 97 17.89 -42.86 -18.51
CA ILE A 97 18.87 -43.95 -18.43
C ILE A 97 18.30 -45.12 -19.25
N THR A 98 18.57 -45.12 -20.56
CA THR A 98 18.27 -46.28 -21.40
C THR A 98 18.95 -47.51 -20.81
N ALA A 99 18.27 -48.66 -20.81
CA ALA A 99 18.74 -49.90 -20.18
C ALA A 99 20.17 -50.34 -20.58
N ASP A 100 20.66 -49.87 -21.73
CA ASP A 100 22.04 -50.06 -22.20
C ASP A 100 23.09 -49.36 -21.30
N ASP A 101 22.77 -48.18 -20.79
CA ASP A 101 23.63 -47.36 -19.93
C ASP A 101 23.67 -47.90 -18.49
N ALA A 102 22.54 -48.44 -18.01
CA ALA A 102 22.48 -49.14 -16.73
C ALA A 102 23.36 -50.40 -16.70
N VAL A 103 23.45 -51.13 -17.82
CA VAL A 103 24.32 -52.32 -17.94
C VAL A 103 25.80 -51.91 -17.98
N ALA A 104 26.13 -50.82 -18.66
CA ALA A 104 27.50 -50.29 -18.70
C ALA A 104 28.01 -49.91 -17.30
N ILE A 105 27.18 -49.26 -16.48
CA ILE A 105 27.52 -48.85 -15.12
C ILE A 105 27.70 -50.07 -14.19
N VAL A 106 26.90 -51.12 -14.35
CA VAL A 106 27.04 -52.35 -13.54
C VAL A 106 28.31 -53.13 -13.91
N LEU A 107 28.72 -53.13 -15.17
CA LEU A 107 29.99 -53.73 -15.59
C LEU A 107 31.20 -52.95 -15.10
N ASP A 108 31.14 -51.62 -15.12
CA ASP A 108 32.23 -50.75 -14.65
C ASP A 108 32.42 -50.82 -13.12
N LEU A 109 31.37 -51.13 -12.37
CA LEU A 109 31.42 -51.32 -10.91
C LEU A 109 31.86 -52.73 -10.49
N ALA A 110 31.92 -53.68 -11.43
CA ALA A 110 32.26 -55.08 -11.18
C ALA A 110 33.72 -55.44 -11.50
N ASP A 111 34.51 -54.49 -12.02
CA ASP A 111 35.98 -54.55 -12.18
C ASP A 111 36.69 -53.85 -11.01
#